data_AF-A0A6B0ZE09-F1
#
_entry.id   AF-A0A6B0ZE09-F1
#
_cell.length_a   1.000
_cell.length_b   1.000
_cell.length_c   1.000
_cell.angle_alpha   90.00
_cell.angle_beta   90.00
_cell.angle_gamma   90.00
#
_symmetry.space_group_name_H-M   'P 1'
#
loop_
_entity.id
_entity.type
_entity.pdbx_description
1 polymer ?
#
loop_
_entity_poly.entity_id
_entity_poly.type
_entity_poly.pdbx_seq_one_letter_code
_entity_poly.pdbx_strand_id
1 'polypeptide(L)'
;MLIEDGENSRDCAFRKPEAFRCCYSAAVERYPAMMRAPELGLQEQYVLLAMDVTFTVDHIAFDTKWVDIGVAATVLFQLWRNGRVSLEEGRVKPRGALYVGQTDLDALIVRLVQNDPPFESRGINSWLLRMANAEPHKAVLEGLAHKGILSRTKRKYKLVLPEARNRIIERLQRVIREGDPADEQTAALVGIADASRVLETGELSGDSSEQAARVEALGKTVVPVVAAVRTAVSEKKLRDSLTYFYYLGGGTLVALLVAKCSS
;
A
#
# COMPACT_ATOMS: atom_id res chain seq x y z
N MET A 1 10.95 -35.37 36.39
CA MET A 1 10.50 -35.95 35.11
C MET A 1 10.71 -34.88 34.05
N LEU A 2 11.90 -34.88 33.48
CA LEU A 2 12.33 -33.98 32.41
C LEU A 2 11.77 -34.56 31.10
N ILE A 3 11.04 -33.76 30.33
CA ILE A 3 10.67 -34.14 28.96
C ILE A 3 11.76 -33.59 28.05
N GLU A 4 12.73 -34.47 27.79
CA GLU A 4 13.54 -34.42 26.58
C GLU A 4 12.70 -35.03 25.45
N ASP A 5 12.11 -34.18 24.62
CA ASP A 5 11.66 -34.49 23.26
C ASP A 5 12.00 -33.22 22.46
N GLY A 6 13.08 -33.20 21.69
CA GLY A 6 13.32 -34.13 20.59
C GLY A 6 13.08 -33.33 19.31
N GLU A 7 14.15 -32.71 18.83
CA GLU A 7 14.25 -32.00 17.55
C GLU A 7 13.64 -32.84 16.42
N ASN A 8 12.38 -32.60 16.03
CA ASN A 8 11.85 -33.07 14.74
C ASN A 8 10.51 -32.44 14.28
N SER A 9 9.88 -31.54 15.05
CA SER A 9 8.58 -30.97 14.61
C SER A 9 8.69 -29.75 13.69
N ARG A 10 9.89 -29.18 13.51
CA ARG A 10 10.07 -27.97 12.68
C ARG A 10 10.25 -28.26 11.18
N ASP A 11 10.58 -29.50 10.80
CA ASP A 11 10.91 -29.84 9.41
C ASP A 11 9.72 -30.41 8.59
N CYS A 12 8.65 -30.88 9.24
CA CYS A 12 7.50 -31.45 8.52
C CYS A 12 6.51 -30.40 7.99
N ALA A 13 6.44 -29.20 8.58
CA ALA A 13 5.44 -28.20 8.24
C ALA A 13 5.74 -27.44 6.92
N PHE A 14 6.98 -27.45 6.45
CA PHE A 14 7.40 -26.61 5.31
C PHE A 14 7.39 -27.30 3.94
N ARG A 15 7.30 -28.64 3.88
CA ARG A 15 7.38 -29.38 2.60
C ARG A 15 6.04 -29.65 1.92
N LYS A 16 4.90 -29.48 2.61
CA LYS A 16 3.56 -29.70 2.03
C LYS A 16 2.61 -28.57 2.46
N PRO A 17 2.14 -27.70 1.55
CA PRO A 17 1.18 -26.63 1.85
C PRO A 17 -0.09 -27.13 2.57
N GLU A 18 -0.52 -28.36 2.25
CA GLU A 18 -1.69 -29.01 2.86
C GLU A 18 -1.47 -29.36 4.34
N ALA A 19 -0.25 -29.76 4.73
CA ALA A 19 0.09 -30.05 6.12
C ALA A 19 0.13 -28.76 6.97
N PHE A 20 0.56 -27.64 6.37
CA PHE A 20 0.53 -26.34 7.03
C PHE A 20 -0.91 -25.87 7.29
N ARG A 21 -1.82 -26.01 6.33
CA ARG A 21 -3.25 -25.69 6.52
C ARG A 21 -3.87 -26.48 7.67
N CYS A 22 -3.61 -27.79 7.75
CA CYS A 22 -4.17 -28.65 8.79
C CYS A 22 -3.60 -28.35 10.19
N CYS A 23 -2.29 -28.06 10.28
CA CYS A 23 -1.67 -27.63 11.54
C CYS A 23 -2.13 -26.22 11.95
N TYR A 24 -2.32 -25.33 10.98
CA TYR A 24 -2.79 -23.96 11.21
C TYR A 24 -4.24 -23.95 11.71
N SER A 25 -5.16 -24.70 11.08
CA SER A 25 -6.55 -24.79 11.55
C SER A 25 -6.65 -25.36 12.96
N ALA A 26 -5.90 -26.43 13.25
CA ALA A 26 -5.86 -27.01 14.58
C ALA A 26 -5.24 -26.06 15.63
N ALA A 27 -4.26 -25.24 15.25
CA ALA A 27 -3.68 -24.22 16.13
C ALA A 27 -4.62 -23.02 16.36
N VAL A 28 -5.38 -22.60 15.34
CA VAL A 28 -6.40 -21.55 15.44
C VAL A 28 -7.51 -21.96 16.40
N GLU A 29 -8.00 -23.19 16.29
CA GLU A 29 -9.02 -23.73 17.20
C GLU A 29 -8.51 -23.85 18.64
N ARG A 30 -7.24 -24.22 18.80
CA ARG A 30 -6.64 -24.46 20.13
C ARG A 30 -6.18 -23.17 20.83
N TYR A 31 -5.84 -22.13 20.08
CA TYR A 31 -5.32 -20.86 20.60
C TYR A 31 -5.91 -19.64 19.89
N PRO A 32 -7.24 -19.41 19.98
CA PRO A 32 -7.92 -18.35 19.23
C PRO A 32 -7.44 -16.93 19.60
N ALA A 33 -6.98 -16.72 20.84
CA ALA A 33 -6.42 -15.44 21.28
C ALA A 33 -5.00 -15.20 20.74
N MET A 34 -4.21 -16.27 20.54
CA MET A 34 -2.85 -16.19 20.02
C MET A 34 -2.82 -16.07 18.49
N MET A 35 -3.93 -16.44 17.83
CA MET A 35 -4.10 -16.44 16.38
C MET A 35 -5.04 -15.34 15.88
N ARG A 36 -5.35 -14.34 16.71
CA ARG A 36 -5.91 -13.09 16.17
C ARG A 36 -4.86 -12.49 15.25
N ALA A 37 -5.21 -12.33 13.98
CA ALA A 37 -4.30 -11.72 13.03
C ALA A 37 -3.87 -10.36 13.58
N PRO A 38 -2.57 -10.05 13.51
CA PRO A 38 -2.06 -8.81 14.06
C PRO A 38 -2.77 -7.63 13.41
N GLU A 39 -2.99 -6.57 14.18
CA GLU A 39 -3.57 -5.35 13.64
C GLU A 39 -2.68 -4.83 12.50
N LEU A 40 -3.33 -4.61 11.35
CA LEU A 40 -2.68 -4.13 10.16
C LEU A 40 -2.81 -2.62 10.07
N GLY A 41 -1.69 -1.93 9.88
CA GLY A 41 -1.66 -0.53 9.49
C GLY A 41 -2.27 -0.34 8.08
N LEU A 42 -2.67 0.89 7.76
CA LEU A 42 -3.29 1.22 6.48
C LEU A 42 -2.40 0.88 5.28
N GLN A 43 -1.11 1.15 5.38
CA GLN A 43 -0.06 0.82 4.41
C GLN A 43 0.06 -0.70 4.18
N GLU A 44 -0.06 -1.49 5.23
CA GLU A 44 -0.01 -2.95 5.16
C GLU A 44 -1.26 -3.49 4.45
N GLN A 45 -2.43 -2.96 4.82
CA GLN A 45 -3.68 -3.31 4.16
C GLN A 45 -3.64 -2.97 2.66
N TYR A 46 -3.11 -1.79 2.32
CA TYR A 46 -2.94 -1.34 0.95
C TYR A 46 -1.99 -2.26 0.15
N VAL A 47 -0.84 -2.63 0.70
CA VAL A 47 0.08 -3.56 0.03
C VAL A 47 -0.56 -4.92 -0.18
N LEU A 48 -1.27 -5.47 0.81
CA LEU A 48 -1.98 -6.75 0.65
C LEU A 48 -3.06 -6.70 -0.44
N LEU A 49 -3.73 -5.55 -0.63
CA LEU A 49 -4.66 -5.36 -1.75
C LEU A 49 -3.95 -5.32 -3.10
N ALA A 50 -2.76 -4.71 -3.15
CA ALA A 50 -1.96 -4.62 -4.37
C ALA A 50 -1.21 -5.91 -4.75
N MET A 51 -1.22 -6.93 -3.88
CA MET A 51 -0.63 -8.24 -4.18
C MET A 51 -1.54 -9.08 -5.07
N ASP A 52 -0.96 -9.69 -6.10
CA ASP A 52 -1.64 -10.74 -6.86
C ASP A 52 -1.61 -12.05 -6.07
N VAL A 53 -2.79 -12.64 -5.83
CA VAL A 53 -2.92 -13.94 -5.16
C VAL A 53 -3.12 -15.10 -6.13
N THR A 54 -3.27 -14.82 -7.44
CA THR A 54 -3.54 -15.85 -8.45
C THR A 54 -2.29 -16.58 -8.91
N PHE A 55 -1.11 -15.95 -8.83
CA PHE A 55 0.14 -16.60 -9.19
C PHE A 55 0.83 -17.24 -7.98
N THR A 56 1.35 -18.45 -8.17
CA THR A 56 2.17 -19.21 -7.19
C THR A 56 3.50 -18.54 -6.85
N VAL A 57 3.76 -17.39 -7.45
CA VAL A 57 4.91 -16.52 -7.22
C VAL A 57 4.36 -15.12 -7.01
N ASP A 58 4.58 -14.62 -5.80
CA ASP A 58 3.98 -13.40 -5.31
C ASP A 58 4.64 -12.18 -5.95
N HIS A 59 3.88 -11.60 -6.87
CA HIS A 59 4.23 -10.37 -7.51
C HIS A 59 3.22 -9.31 -7.05
N ILE A 60 3.74 -8.12 -6.76
CA ILE A 60 2.88 -6.95 -6.79
C ILE A 60 2.30 -6.92 -8.21
N ALA A 61 0.97 -7.00 -8.32
CA ALA A 61 0.28 -7.16 -9.61
C ALA A 61 0.39 -5.92 -10.51
N PHE A 62 0.90 -4.83 -9.93
CA PHE A 62 0.88 -3.48 -10.48
C PHE A 62 2.30 -2.97 -10.70
N ASP A 63 2.41 -1.87 -11.46
CA ASP A 63 3.64 -1.09 -11.47
C ASP A 63 4.00 -0.74 -10.02
N THR A 64 5.16 -1.21 -9.56
CA THR A 64 5.62 -1.03 -8.18
C THR A 64 5.66 0.45 -7.81
N LYS A 65 5.82 1.35 -8.78
CA LYS A 65 5.79 2.80 -8.55
C LYS A 65 4.41 3.30 -8.15
N TRP A 66 3.32 2.76 -8.71
CA TRP A 66 1.96 3.15 -8.30
C TRP A 66 1.64 2.61 -6.91
N VAL A 67 2.15 1.41 -6.59
CA VAL A 67 2.08 0.86 -5.24
C VAL A 67 2.86 1.73 -4.27
N ASP A 68 4.07 2.16 -4.61
CA ASP A 68 4.87 3.05 -3.77
C ASP A 68 4.21 4.42 -3.55
N ILE A 69 3.57 4.99 -4.57
CA ILE A 69 2.77 6.23 -4.43
C ILE A 69 1.61 5.99 -3.47
N GLY A 70 0.87 4.89 -3.61
CA GLY A 70 -0.23 4.59 -2.71
C GLY A 70 0.22 4.30 -1.28
N VAL A 71 1.34 3.59 -1.08
CA VAL A 71 1.96 3.41 0.24
C VAL A 71 2.32 4.79 0.81
N ALA A 72 3.02 5.64 0.08
CA ALA A 72 3.34 6.99 0.51
C ALA A 72 2.09 7.81 0.91
N ALA A 73 0.99 7.64 0.16
CA ALA A 73 -0.28 8.29 0.47
C ALA A 73 -0.92 7.78 1.76
N THR A 74 -0.88 6.47 2.01
CA THR A 74 -1.39 5.91 3.28
C THR A 74 -0.58 6.42 4.47
N VAL A 75 0.73 6.58 4.32
CA VAL A 75 1.60 7.17 5.35
C VAL A 75 1.27 8.64 5.57
N LEU A 76 1.12 9.43 4.50
CA LEU A 76 0.77 10.85 4.62
C LEU A 76 -0.58 11.02 5.32
N PHE A 77 -1.57 10.21 4.95
CA PHE A 77 -2.88 10.21 5.57
C PHE A 77 -2.80 9.90 7.07
N GLN A 78 -2.04 8.88 7.47
CA GLN A 78 -1.86 8.55 8.88
C GLN A 78 -1.18 9.69 9.66
N LEU A 79 -0.14 10.29 9.09
CA LEU A 79 0.54 11.44 9.71
C LEU A 79 -0.42 12.63 9.86
N TRP A 80 -1.23 12.92 8.84
CA TRP A 80 -2.21 14.00 8.87
C TRP A 80 -3.29 13.76 9.92
N ARG A 81 -3.89 12.57 9.90
CA ARG A 81 -4.93 12.16 10.84
C ARG A 81 -4.44 12.22 12.30
N ASN A 82 -3.19 11.82 12.54
CA ASN A 82 -2.58 11.85 13.87
C ASN A 82 -2.05 13.25 14.26
N GLY A 83 -2.36 14.30 13.48
CA GLY A 83 -1.94 15.67 13.75
C GLY A 83 -0.43 15.92 13.64
N ARG A 84 0.31 15.00 13.02
CA ARG A 84 1.78 15.09 12.85
C ARG A 84 2.18 15.96 11.67
N VAL A 85 1.29 16.11 10.69
CA VAL A 85 1.42 17.08 9.59
C VAL A 85 0.11 17.84 9.40
N SER A 86 0.17 19.07 8.90
CA SER A 86 -0.97 19.71 8.25
C SER A 86 -0.84 19.74 6.73
N LEU A 87 -1.99 19.72 6.08
CA LEU A 87 -2.16 19.79 4.63
C LEU A 87 -2.79 21.15 4.27
N GLU A 88 -2.07 22.23 4.54
CA GLU A 88 -2.54 23.60 4.30
C GLU A 88 -2.09 24.07 2.92
N GLU A 89 -2.99 24.71 2.16
CA GLU A 89 -2.66 25.32 0.86
C GLU A 89 -2.00 24.33 -0.13
N GLY A 90 -2.38 23.05 -0.05
CA GLY A 90 -1.80 21.98 -0.88
C GLY A 90 -0.35 21.62 -0.53
N ARG A 91 0.12 22.00 0.68
CA ARG A 91 1.49 21.80 1.15
C ARG A 91 1.51 20.96 2.42
N VAL A 92 2.55 20.14 2.56
CA VAL A 92 2.78 19.33 3.76
C VAL A 92 3.63 20.14 4.74
N LYS A 93 3.07 20.42 5.92
CA LYS A 93 3.76 21.13 7.01
C LYS A 93 3.90 20.20 8.22
N PRO A 94 5.13 19.74 8.57
CA PRO A 94 5.36 18.97 9.79
C PRO A 94 4.97 19.77 11.04
N ARG A 95 4.29 19.13 12.00
CA ARG A 95 3.85 19.72 13.28
C ARG A 95 4.52 19.08 14.51
N GLY A 96 5.55 18.27 14.29
CA GLY A 96 6.28 17.58 15.34
C GLY A 96 7.01 16.35 14.82
N ALA A 97 7.18 15.35 15.69
CA ALA A 97 7.80 14.09 15.33
C ALA A 97 6.95 13.31 14.31
N LEU A 98 7.59 12.85 13.23
CA LEU A 98 6.98 12.17 12.11
C LEU A 98 7.15 10.66 12.24
N TYR A 99 6.31 10.04 13.06
CA TYR A 99 6.22 8.59 13.21
C TYR A 99 4.80 8.10 12.98
N VAL A 100 4.68 6.93 12.36
CA VAL A 100 3.45 6.16 12.16
C VAL A 100 3.43 4.87 12.99
N GLY A 101 4.48 4.60 13.78
CA GLY A 101 4.55 3.44 14.66
C GLY A 101 5.02 2.17 13.96
N GLN A 102 5.67 2.31 12.79
CA GLN A 102 6.32 1.21 12.09
C GLN A 102 7.80 1.54 11.94
N THR A 103 8.66 0.85 12.67
CA THR A 103 10.09 1.17 12.81
C THR A 103 10.80 1.42 11.49
N ASP A 104 10.62 0.54 10.50
CA ASP A 104 11.31 0.67 9.20
C ASP A 104 10.80 1.86 8.38
N LEU A 105 9.50 2.13 8.47
CA LEU A 105 8.86 3.23 7.76
C LEU A 105 9.16 4.57 8.46
N ASP A 106 9.21 4.59 9.78
CA ASP A 106 9.63 5.74 10.58
C ASP A 106 11.08 6.10 10.28
N ALA A 107 11.96 5.10 10.17
CA ALA A 107 13.36 5.31 9.75
C ALA A 107 13.46 5.84 8.31
N LEU A 108 12.57 5.44 7.41
CA LEU A 108 12.49 5.99 6.05
C LEU A 108 12.07 7.47 6.09
N ILE A 109 11.01 7.80 6.84
CA ILE A 109 10.49 9.16 6.97
C ILE A 109 11.55 10.08 7.55
N VAL A 110 12.22 9.67 8.62
CA VAL A 110 13.32 10.44 9.24
C VAL A 110 14.42 10.74 8.23
N ARG A 111 14.86 9.74 7.46
CA ARG A 111 15.87 9.95 6.41
C ARG A 111 15.41 10.91 5.32
N LEU A 112 14.14 10.86 4.93
CA LEU A 112 13.60 11.77 3.91
C LEU A 112 13.55 13.21 4.39
N VAL A 113 13.27 13.43 5.67
CA VAL A 113 13.18 14.76 6.31
C VAL A 113 14.57 15.35 6.55
N GLN A 114 15.52 14.54 7.04
CA GLN A 114 16.87 15.00 7.39
C GLN A 114 17.73 15.35 6.16
N ASN A 115 17.58 14.63 5.05
CA ASN A 115 18.50 14.73 3.92
C ASN A 115 18.15 15.84 2.91
N ASP A 116 17.06 16.61 3.09
CA ASP A 116 16.65 17.57 2.05
C ASP A 116 15.89 18.81 2.56
N PRO A 117 16.61 19.80 3.11
CA PRO A 117 16.07 21.10 3.47
C PRO A 117 15.82 22.03 2.25
N PRO A 118 14.81 22.91 2.30
CA PRO A 118 13.77 22.98 3.33
C PRO A 118 12.66 21.96 3.00
N PHE A 119 12.53 20.96 3.87
CA PHE A 119 11.39 20.04 3.88
C PHE A 119 10.08 20.77 4.23
N GLU A 120 10.23 21.95 4.82
CA GLU A 120 9.17 22.89 5.15
C GLU A 120 8.49 23.38 3.87
N SER A 121 7.24 22.96 3.66
CA SER A 121 6.33 23.49 2.65
C SER A 121 6.47 22.97 1.22
N ARG A 122 6.84 21.69 1.04
CA ARG A 122 6.67 21.02 -0.25
C ARG A 122 5.20 20.76 -0.55
N GLY A 123 4.84 20.84 -1.84
CA GLY A 123 3.52 20.42 -2.30
C GLY A 123 3.28 18.93 -2.04
N ILE A 124 2.02 18.54 -1.78
CA ILE A 124 1.66 17.15 -1.46
C ILE A 124 2.20 16.17 -2.50
N ASN A 125 2.03 16.48 -3.79
CA ASN A 125 2.51 15.63 -4.88
C ASN A 125 4.05 15.41 -4.83
N SER A 126 4.83 16.49 -4.63
CA SER A 126 6.29 16.39 -4.49
C SER A 126 6.69 15.48 -3.33
N TRP A 127 5.94 15.55 -2.23
CA TRP A 127 6.15 14.71 -1.05
C TRP A 127 5.87 13.24 -1.35
N LEU A 128 4.74 12.94 -2.00
CA LEU A 128 4.36 11.58 -2.40
C LEU A 128 5.37 10.96 -3.35
N LEU A 129 5.76 11.66 -4.43
CA LEU A 129 6.73 11.15 -5.40
C LEU A 129 8.10 10.89 -4.77
N ARG A 130 8.52 11.76 -3.85
CA ARG A 130 9.79 11.59 -3.14
C ARG A 130 9.77 10.35 -2.25
N MET A 131 8.72 10.19 -1.44
CA MET A 131 8.53 8.98 -0.65
C MET A 131 8.49 7.75 -1.53
N ALA A 132 7.74 7.78 -2.62
CA ALA A 132 7.61 6.65 -3.53
C ALA A 132 8.96 6.21 -4.12
N ASN A 133 9.85 7.16 -4.45
CA ASN A 133 11.20 6.85 -4.94
C ASN A 133 12.09 6.12 -3.92
N ALA A 134 11.73 6.15 -2.63
CA ALA A 134 12.43 5.41 -1.58
C ALA A 134 11.91 3.96 -1.43
N GLU A 135 11.02 3.52 -2.32
CA GLU A 135 10.45 2.17 -2.38
C GLU A 135 9.82 1.69 -1.06
N PRO A 136 8.94 2.49 -0.42
CA PRO A 136 8.38 2.19 0.90
C PRO A 136 7.64 0.86 0.95
N HIS A 137 7.14 0.33 -0.17
CA HIS A 137 6.51 -1.00 -0.21
C HIS A 137 7.44 -2.11 0.33
N LYS A 138 8.77 -2.00 0.14
CA LYS A 138 9.73 -2.99 0.62
C LYS A 138 9.76 -3.08 2.14
N ALA A 139 9.71 -1.92 2.81
CA ALA A 139 9.64 -1.85 4.27
C ALA A 139 8.32 -2.45 4.79
N VAL A 140 7.21 -2.18 4.10
CA VAL A 140 5.90 -2.75 4.44
C VAL A 140 5.89 -4.28 4.28
N LEU A 141 6.46 -4.80 3.19
CA LEU A 141 6.56 -6.26 2.96
C LEU A 141 7.43 -6.95 4.04
N GLU A 142 8.52 -6.31 4.46
CA GLU A 142 9.35 -6.82 5.55
C GLU A 142 8.59 -6.83 6.88
N GLY A 143 7.85 -5.75 7.20
CA GLY A 143 6.98 -5.70 8.37
C GLY A 143 5.92 -6.80 8.38
N LEU A 144 5.29 -7.04 7.23
CA LEU A 144 4.33 -8.14 7.06
C LEU A 144 4.96 -9.52 7.20
N ALA A 145 6.21 -9.69 6.77
CA ALA A 145 6.96 -10.92 6.99
C ALA A 145 7.29 -11.14 8.47
N HIS A 146 7.73 -10.10 9.19
CA HIS A 146 7.94 -10.16 10.64
C HIS A 146 6.65 -10.49 11.41
N LYS A 147 5.50 -10.01 10.93
CA LYS A 147 4.18 -10.35 11.47
C LYS A 147 3.68 -11.76 11.13
N GLY A 148 4.44 -12.54 10.35
CA GLY A 148 4.08 -13.89 9.91
C GLY A 148 2.95 -13.95 8.88
N ILE A 149 2.54 -12.81 8.31
CA ILE A 149 1.52 -12.74 7.26
C ILE A 149 2.13 -13.16 5.92
N LEU A 150 3.38 -12.76 5.69
CA LEU A 150 4.17 -13.17 4.55
C LEU A 150 5.31 -14.10 5.00
N SER A 151 5.71 -15.01 4.13
CA SER A 151 6.97 -15.74 4.24
C SER A 151 7.95 -15.22 3.20
N ARG A 152 9.20 -15.04 3.59
CA ARG A 152 10.22 -14.55 2.67
C ARG A 152 11.06 -15.72 2.17
N THR A 153 11.10 -15.93 0.85
CA THR A 153 12.03 -16.86 0.21
C THR A 153 12.95 -16.09 -0.72
N LYS A 154 14.22 -15.91 -0.31
CA LYS A 154 15.19 -15.05 -1.00
C LYS A 154 14.67 -13.61 -1.16
N ARG A 155 14.33 -13.21 -2.39
CA ARG A 155 13.81 -11.88 -2.78
C ARG A 155 12.31 -11.89 -3.08
N LYS A 156 11.58 -12.95 -2.70
CA LYS A 156 10.15 -13.13 -2.97
C LYS A 156 9.38 -13.23 -1.66
N TYR A 157 8.15 -12.70 -1.63
CA TYR A 157 7.31 -12.62 -0.44
C TYR A 157 6.01 -13.38 -0.62
N LYS A 158 5.85 -14.53 0.02
CA LYS A 158 4.67 -15.36 -0.11
C LYS A 158 3.59 -15.12 0.90
N LEU A 159 2.36 -14.87 0.45
CA LEU A 159 1.21 -14.77 1.35
C LEU A 159 0.96 -16.12 2.05
N VAL A 160 1.22 -16.15 3.36
CA VAL A 160 1.03 -17.34 4.20
C VAL A 160 -0.35 -17.32 4.84
N LEU A 161 -0.85 -16.11 5.14
CA LEU A 161 -2.13 -15.91 5.81
C LEU A 161 -3.14 -15.17 4.91
N PRO A 162 -3.79 -15.86 3.96
CA PRO A 162 -4.75 -15.23 3.04
C PRO A 162 -5.94 -14.59 3.76
N GLU A 163 -6.31 -15.07 4.95
CA GLU A 163 -7.41 -14.55 5.76
C GLU A 163 -7.20 -13.08 6.18
N ALA A 164 -5.95 -12.64 6.29
CA ALA A 164 -5.63 -11.23 6.52
C ALA A 164 -6.09 -10.36 5.34
N ARG A 165 -5.80 -10.78 4.11
CA ARG A 165 -6.23 -10.10 2.88
C ARG A 165 -7.75 -10.22 2.67
N ASN A 166 -8.31 -11.42 2.84
CA ASN A 166 -9.73 -11.67 2.59
C ASN A 166 -10.63 -10.79 3.47
N ARG A 167 -10.29 -10.58 4.74
CA ARG A 167 -11.03 -9.65 5.61
C ARG A 167 -11.01 -8.21 5.11
N ILE A 168 -9.90 -7.78 4.51
CA ILE A 168 -9.82 -6.44 3.90
C ILE A 168 -10.77 -6.38 2.71
N ILE A 169 -10.72 -7.38 1.83
CA ILE A 169 -11.57 -7.44 0.62
C ILE A 169 -13.04 -7.49 1.00
N GLU A 170 -13.44 -8.39 1.90
CA GLU A 170 -14.82 -8.50 2.38
C GLU A 170 -15.33 -7.16 2.94
N ARG A 171 -14.52 -6.49 3.77
CA ARG A 171 -14.88 -5.16 4.29
C ARG A 171 -15.03 -4.13 3.18
N LEU A 172 -14.13 -4.11 2.19
CA LEU A 172 -14.21 -3.18 1.07
C LEU A 172 -15.37 -3.50 0.13
N GLN A 173 -15.70 -4.78 -0.07
CA GLN A 173 -16.85 -5.21 -0.87
C GLN A 173 -18.16 -4.72 -0.25
N ARG A 174 -18.33 -4.85 1.07
CA ARG A 174 -19.52 -4.34 1.76
C ARG A 174 -19.68 -2.83 1.58
N VAL A 175 -18.59 -2.08 1.77
CA VAL A 175 -18.63 -0.61 1.58
C VAL A 175 -18.89 -0.22 0.13
N ILE A 176 -18.20 -0.82 -0.83
CA ILE A 176 -18.27 -0.43 -2.24
C ILE A 176 -19.58 -0.93 -2.88
N ARG A 177 -19.91 -2.21 -2.69
CA ARG A 177 -21.03 -2.89 -3.38
C ARG A 177 -22.34 -2.82 -2.60
N GLU A 178 -22.30 -3.07 -1.30
CA GLU A 178 -23.51 -3.14 -0.46
C GLU A 178 -23.91 -1.77 0.09
N GLY A 179 -22.96 -0.83 0.16
CA GLY A 179 -23.21 0.54 0.61
C GLY A 179 -23.14 0.68 2.13
N ASP A 180 -22.46 -0.25 2.80
CA ASP A 180 -22.20 -0.16 4.24
C ASP A 180 -21.46 1.15 4.57
N PRO A 181 -21.74 1.76 5.74
CA PRO A 181 -21.04 2.96 6.17
C PRO A 181 -19.55 2.66 6.35
N ALA A 182 -18.70 3.49 5.74
CA ALA A 182 -17.25 3.39 5.87
C ALA A 182 -16.75 4.26 7.02
N ASP A 183 -15.84 3.71 7.83
CA ASP A 183 -15.00 4.55 8.68
C ASP A 183 -13.97 5.34 7.86
N GLU A 184 -13.31 6.30 8.52
CA GLU A 184 -12.34 7.19 7.88
C GLU A 184 -11.15 6.43 7.24
N GLN A 185 -10.67 5.35 7.86
CA GLN A 185 -9.55 4.55 7.31
C GLN A 185 -9.97 3.79 6.07
N THR A 186 -11.17 3.22 6.11
CA THR A 186 -11.74 2.43 5.02
C THR A 186 -12.02 3.35 3.83
N ALA A 187 -12.58 4.53 4.06
CA ALA A 187 -12.76 5.54 3.02
C ALA A 187 -11.42 5.99 2.41
N ALA A 188 -10.39 6.20 3.23
CA ALA A 188 -9.04 6.52 2.76
C ALA A 188 -8.43 5.38 1.95
N LEU A 189 -8.56 4.14 2.41
CA LEU A 189 -8.05 2.96 1.71
C LEU A 189 -8.70 2.82 0.32
N VAL A 190 -10.03 2.96 0.24
CA VAL A 190 -10.77 2.94 -1.03
C VAL A 190 -10.29 4.05 -1.95
N GLY A 191 -10.27 5.30 -1.45
CA GLY A 191 -9.90 6.46 -2.28
C GLY A 191 -8.46 6.40 -2.79
N ILE A 192 -7.51 5.93 -1.96
CA ILE A 192 -6.11 5.76 -2.36
C ILE A 192 -5.96 4.61 -3.35
N ALA A 193 -6.60 3.46 -3.10
CA ALA A 193 -6.55 2.29 -3.99
C ALA A 193 -7.21 2.57 -5.35
N ASP A 194 -8.29 3.34 -5.39
CA ASP A 194 -8.89 3.85 -6.63
C ASP A 194 -7.91 4.77 -7.37
N ALA A 195 -7.40 5.79 -6.68
CA ALA A 195 -6.50 6.78 -7.28
C ALA A 195 -5.19 6.19 -7.81
N SER A 196 -4.71 5.10 -7.21
CA SER A 196 -3.53 4.35 -7.66
C SER A 196 -3.85 3.19 -8.61
N ARG A 197 -5.13 3.04 -9.01
CA ARG A 197 -5.64 2.03 -9.95
C ARG A 197 -5.52 0.59 -9.45
N VAL A 198 -5.35 0.40 -8.14
CA VAL A 198 -5.32 -0.92 -7.50
C VAL A 198 -6.69 -1.59 -7.53
N LEU A 199 -7.79 -0.82 -7.50
CA LEU A 199 -9.15 -1.37 -7.59
C LEU A 199 -9.58 -1.78 -9.01
N GLU A 200 -8.87 -1.33 -10.05
CA GLU A 200 -9.21 -1.66 -11.44
C GLU A 200 -8.97 -3.13 -11.78
N THR A 201 -8.16 -3.83 -10.99
CA THR A 201 -7.88 -5.25 -11.20
C THR A 201 -8.28 -6.07 -9.99
N GLY A 202 -8.77 -7.29 -10.24
CA GLY A 202 -9.10 -8.25 -9.20
C GLY A 202 -10.53 -8.18 -8.66
N GLU A 203 -10.72 -8.69 -7.45
CA GLU A 203 -12.02 -9.04 -6.86
C GLU A 203 -12.91 -7.83 -6.49
N LEU A 204 -12.31 -6.64 -6.45
CA LEU A 204 -12.97 -5.37 -6.13
C LEU A 204 -13.35 -4.57 -7.37
N SER A 205 -12.99 -5.03 -8.57
CA SER A 205 -13.45 -4.39 -9.79
C SER A 205 -14.97 -4.53 -9.90
N GLY A 206 -15.58 -3.51 -10.49
CA GLY A 206 -17.01 -3.48 -10.70
C GLY A 206 -17.38 -2.38 -11.66
N ASP A 207 -18.28 -2.70 -12.59
CA ASP A 207 -18.60 -1.87 -13.75
C ASP A 207 -19.84 -1.00 -13.53
N SER A 208 -20.43 -1.01 -12.33
CA SER A 208 -21.62 -0.22 -12.05
C SER A 208 -21.26 1.25 -11.86
N SER A 209 -21.97 2.14 -12.56
CA SER A 209 -21.89 3.60 -12.34
C SER A 209 -22.16 3.99 -10.88
N GLU A 210 -22.98 3.20 -10.18
CA GLU A 210 -23.25 3.39 -8.76
C GLU A 210 -22.02 3.11 -7.89
N GLN A 211 -21.25 2.08 -8.21
CA GLN A 211 -20.02 1.75 -7.48
C GLN A 211 -18.96 2.84 -7.70
N ALA A 212 -18.82 3.33 -8.94
CA ALA A 212 -17.91 4.43 -9.25
C ALA A 212 -18.30 5.71 -8.47
N ALA A 213 -19.58 6.06 -8.44
CA ALA A 213 -20.08 7.20 -7.68
C ALA A 213 -19.82 7.06 -6.17
N ARG A 214 -19.97 5.85 -5.61
CA ARG A 214 -19.67 5.56 -4.20
C ARG A 214 -18.20 5.68 -3.89
N VAL A 215 -17.32 5.10 -4.71
CA VAL A 215 -15.86 5.23 -4.57
C VAL A 215 -15.45 6.70 -4.62
N GLU A 216 -16.01 7.47 -5.54
CA GLU A 216 -15.76 8.91 -5.62
C GLU A 216 -16.24 9.65 -4.35
N ALA A 217 -17.43 9.33 -3.85
CA ALA A 217 -17.98 9.91 -2.63
C ALA A 217 -17.10 9.61 -1.40
N LEU A 218 -16.61 8.37 -1.27
CA LEU A 218 -15.70 7.98 -0.18
C LEU A 218 -14.37 8.73 -0.27
N GLY A 219 -13.83 8.91 -1.47
CA GLY A 219 -12.63 9.70 -1.73
C GLY A 219 -12.75 11.17 -1.31
N LYS A 220 -13.97 11.74 -1.28
CA LYS A 220 -14.23 13.12 -0.82
C LYS A 220 -14.04 13.33 0.68
N THR A 221 -13.88 12.27 1.46
CA THR A 221 -13.52 12.39 2.88
C THR A 221 -12.04 12.73 3.06
N VAL A 222 -11.22 12.45 2.03
CA VAL A 222 -9.74 12.49 2.10
C VAL A 222 -9.14 13.28 0.92
N VAL A 223 -9.92 14.26 0.43
CA VAL A 223 -9.71 15.00 -0.83
C VAL A 223 -8.26 15.39 -1.11
N PRO A 224 -7.52 16.06 -0.21
CA PRO A 224 -6.20 16.59 -0.58
C PRO A 224 -5.19 15.47 -0.87
N VAL A 225 -5.26 14.34 -0.17
CA VAL A 225 -4.35 13.20 -0.38
C VAL A 225 -4.74 12.45 -1.65
N VAL A 226 -6.02 12.10 -1.80
CA VAL A 226 -6.52 11.33 -2.97
C VAL A 226 -6.32 12.11 -4.27
N ALA A 227 -6.61 13.41 -4.28
CA ALA A 227 -6.37 14.26 -5.44
C ALA A 227 -4.88 14.28 -5.82
N ALA A 228 -3.98 14.42 -4.84
CA ALA A 228 -2.55 14.41 -5.08
C ALA A 228 -2.04 13.05 -5.60
N VAL A 229 -2.62 11.92 -5.17
CA VAL A 229 -2.31 10.60 -5.72
C VAL A 229 -2.68 10.53 -7.21
N ARG A 230 -3.89 10.96 -7.58
CA ARG A 230 -4.33 10.98 -8.98
C ARG A 230 -3.38 11.83 -9.85
N THR A 231 -2.96 13.00 -9.35
CA THR A 231 -1.95 13.83 -10.01
C THR A 231 -0.61 13.12 -10.14
N ALA A 232 -0.09 12.53 -9.05
CA ALA A 232 1.20 11.83 -9.04
C ALA A 232 1.25 10.66 -10.03
N VAL A 233 0.19 9.84 -10.07
CA VAL A 233 0.05 8.70 -10.98
C VAL A 233 -0.02 9.19 -12.43
N SER A 234 -0.77 10.26 -12.71
CA SER A 234 -0.90 10.85 -14.04
C SER A 234 0.42 11.44 -14.54
N GLU A 235 1.11 12.23 -13.71
CA GLU A 235 2.42 12.79 -14.03
C GLU A 235 3.45 11.69 -14.31
N LYS A 236 3.42 10.61 -13.53
CA LYS A 236 4.33 9.49 -13.71
C LYS A 236 4.07 8.76 -15.02
N LYS A 237 2.80 8.49 -15.34
CA LYS A 237 2.39 7.89 -16.62
C LYS A 237 2.85 8.74 -17.80
N LEU A 238 2.73 10.07 -17.71
CA LEU A 238 3.20 11.00 -18.74
C LEU A 238 4.73 10.94 -18.89
N ARG A 239 5.49 10.99 -17.79
CA ARG A 239 6.96 10.91 -17.84
C ARG A 239 7.43 9.60 -18.46
N ASP A 240 6.89 8.47 -18.02
CA ASP A 240 7.28 7.16 -18.52
C ASP A 240 6.93 7.03 -20.03
N SER A 241 5.81 7.63 -20.48
CA SER A 241 5.47 7.72 -21.91
C SER A 241 6.46 8.59 -22.70
N LEU A 242 6.83 9.76 -22.19
CA LEU A 242 7.78 10.67 -22.84
C LEU A 242 9.19 10.07 -22.94
N THR A 243 9.64 9.37 -21.89
CA THR A 243 10.91 8.64 -21.91
C THR A 243 10.90 7.59 -23.02
N TYR A 244 9.80 6.85 -23.16
CA TYR A 244 9.63 5.88 -24.23
C TYR A 244 9.72 6.52 -25.63
N PHE A 245 9.03 7.65 -25.84
CA PHE A 245 9.12 8.41 -27.10
C PHE A 245 10.52 8.95 -27.41
N TYR A 246 11.27 9.36 -26.38
CA TYR A 246 12.65 9.82 -26.53
C TYR A 246 13.58 8.70 -27.02
N TYR A 247 13.44 7.49 -26.47
CA TYR A 247 14.24 6.33 -26.89
C TYR A 247 13.90 5.82 -28.30
N LEU A 248 12.68 6.06 -28.80
CA LEU A 248 12.25 5.68 -30.15
C LEU A 248 12.63 6.69 -31.25
N GLY A 249 13.49 7.68 -30.96
CA GLY A 249 13.95 8.65 -31.95
C GLY A 249 13.01 9.83 -32.20
N GLY A 250 11.96 9.99 -31.38
CA GLY A 250 11.00 11.10 -31.46
C GLY A 250 11.45 12.41 -30.80
N GLY A 251 12.77 12.65 -30.66
CA GLY A 251 13.33 13.75 -29.86
C GLY A 251 12.79 15.15 -30.23
N THR A 252 12.47 15.38 -31.51
CA THR A 252 11.93 16.66 -32.00
C THR A 252 10.48 16.91 -31.56
N LEU A 253 9.68 15.85 -31.36
CA LEU A 253 8.25 15.94 -31.02
C LEU A 253 8.04 16.17 -29.51
N VAL A 254 8.92 15.62 -28.67
CA VAL A 254 8.91 15.81 -27.21
C VAL A 254 9.28 17.26 -26.84
N ALA A 255 10.24 17.87 -27.52
CA ALA A 255 10.62 19.27 -27.29
C ALA A 255 9.45 20.25 -27.56
N LEU A 256 8.64 19.97 -28.60
CA LEU A 256 7.46 20.77 -28.95
C LEU A 256 6.32 20.63 -27.92
N LEU A 257 6.11 19.43 -27.34
CA LEU A 257 5.09 19.21 -26.32
C LEU A 257 5.44 19.86 -24.98
N VAL A 258 6.71 19.77 -24.55
CA VAL A 258 7.17 20.41 -23.29
C VAL A 258 7.10 21.93 -23.38
N ALA A 259 7.42 22.52 -24.54
CA ALA A 259 7.31 23.96 -24.76
C ALA A 259 5.86 24.48 -24.66
N LYS A 260 4.87 23.65 -25.01
CA LYS A 260 3.45 24.04 -25.06
C LYS A 260 2.70 23.88 -23.72
N CYS A 261 3.24 23.06 -22.81
CA CYS A 261 2.68 22.92 -21.45
C CYS A 261 3.32 23.88 -20.43
N SER A 262 4.39 24.59 -20.82
CA SER A 262 5.09 25.57 -19.98
C SER A 262 4.64 27.02 -20.24
N SER A 263 3.68 27.20 -21.14
CA SER A 263 3.01 28.46 -21.51
C SER A 263 1.56 28.45 -21.05
#